data_AF-A0A7X8D1U5-F1
#
_entry.id   AF-A0A7X8D1U5-F1
#
_cell.length_a   1.000
_cell.length_b   1.000
_cell.length_c   1.000
_cell.angle_alpha   90.00
_cell.angle_beta   90.00
_cell.angle_gamma   90.00
#
_symmetry.space_group_name_H-M   'P 1'
#
loop_
_entity.id
_entity.type
_entity.pdbx_description
1 polymer ?
#
loop_
_entity_poly.entity_id
_entity_poly.type
_entity_poly.pdbx_seq_one_letter_code
_entity_poly.pdbx_strand_id
1 'polypeptide(L)' 'MKFGFRKPSLKKRISARTSIKRQVVHRAGLKMPRGYGWIRNPKKYVYNKAYNRTSFDIFKVLKKLFK' A
#
# COMPACT_ATOMS: atom_id res chain seq x y z
N MET A 1 13.24 5.74 -8.00
CA MET A 1 11.91 6.20 -7.54
C MET A 1 11.21 6.86 -8.72
N LYS A 2 9.88 6.76 -8.84
CA LYS A 2 9.12 7.42 -9.91
C LYS A 2 8.36 8.60 -9.31
N PHE A 3 8.50 9.78 -9.90
CA PHE A 3 7.72 10.96 -9.53
C PHE A 3 6.43 10.99 -10.36
N GLY A 4 5.32 11.40 -9.74
CA GLY A 4 4.03 11.56 -10.43
C GLY A 4 3.13 10.33 -10.40
N PHE A 5 2.50 9.99 -11.53
CA PHE A 5 1.37 9.05 -11.55
C PHE A 5 1.78 7.59 -11.34
N ARG A 6 1.12 6.92 -10.39
CA ARG A 6 1.24 5.48 -10.17
C ARG A 6 0.50 4.70 -11.25
N LYS A 7 1.18 3.77 -11.93
CA LYS A 7 0.54 2.87 -12.89
C LYS A 7 -0.60 2.08 -12.22
N PRO A 8 -1.85 2.27 -12.65
CA PRO A 8 -2.97 1.53 -12.10
C PRO A 8 -2.94 0.12 -12.67
N SER A 9 -3.31 -0.87 -11.85
CA SER A 9 -3.43 -2.24 -12.31
C SER A 9 -4.52 -2.97 -11.52
N LEU A 10 -5.58 -3.36 -12.22
CA LEU A 10 -6.73 -4.05 -11.61
C LEU A 10 -6.33 -5.43 -11.09
N LYS A 11 -5.57 -6.21 -11.87
CA LYS A 11 -5.06 -7.53 -11.48
C LYS A 11 -4.29 -7.49 -10.15
N LYS A 12 -3.36 -6.53 -9.99
CA LYS A 12 -2.58 -6.40 -8.74
C LYS A 12 -3.47 -5.96 -7.56
N ARG A 13 -4.47 -5.11 -7.80
CA ARG A 13 -5.43 -4.69 -6.76
C ARG A 13 -6.26 -5.85 -6.25
N ILE A 14 -6.80 -6.68 -7.15
CA ILE A 14 -7.60 -7.86 -6.79
C ILE A 14 -6.71 -8.87 -6.06
N SER A 15 -5.55 -9.22 -6.63
CA SER A 15 -4.59 -10.14 -6.01
C SER A 15 -4.14 -9.69 -4.61
N ALA A 16 -3.90 -8.40 -4.41
CA ALA A 16 -3.55 -7.86 -3.10
C ALA A 16 -4.71 -7.89 -2.09
N ARG A 17 -5.97 -8.04 -2.53
CA ARG A 17 -7.15 -8.20 -1.65
C ARG A 17 -7.44 -9.67 -1.34
N THR A 18 -7.26 -10.56 -2.30
CA THR A 18 -7.57 -12.00 -2.17
C THR A 18 -6.40 -12.85 -1.69
N SER A 19 -5.19 -12.28 -1.56
CA SER A 19 -4.02 -13.00 -1.07
C SER A 19 -4.26 -13.66 0.30
N ILE A 20 -3.95 -14.96 0.40
CA ILE A 20 -4.04 -15.76 1.64
C ILE A 20 -3.30 -15.07 2.79
N LYS A 21 -2.09 -14.56 2.54
CA LYS A 21 -1.30 -13.83 3.54
C LYS A 21 -2.05 -12.64 4.12
N ARG A 22 -2.78 -11.90 3.29
CA ARG A 22 -3.61 -10.77 3.76
C ARG A 22 -4.76 -11.29 4.61
N GLN A 23 -5.45 -12.33 4.15
CA GLN A 23 -6.58 -12.89 4.87
C GLN A 23 -6.15 -13.40 6.25
N VAL A 24 -5.04 -14.11 6.35
CA VAL A 24 -4.48 -14.57 7.64
C VAL A 24 -4.16 -13.38 8.55
N VAL A 25 -3.43 -12.37 8.06
CA VAL A 25 -3.06 -11.19 8.89
C VAL A 25 -4.29 -10.41 9.39
N HIS A 26 -5.34 -10.29 8.56
CA HIS A 26 -6.53 -9.53 8.92
C HIS A 26 -7.60 -10.33 9.68
N ARG A 27 -7.70 -11.65 9.46
CA ARG A 27 -8.71 -12.52 10.08
C ARG A 27 -8.20 -13.24 11.32
N ALA A 28 -6.94 -13.67 11.32
CA ALA A 28 -6.35 -14.40 12.46
C ALA A 28 -5.70 -13.48 13.51
N GLY A 29 -5.86 -12.15 13.39
CA GLY A 29 -5.37 -11.20 14.40
C GLY A 29 -3.84 -11.03 14.45
N LEU A 30 -3.08 -11.67 13.56
CA LEU A 30 -1.60 -11.59 13.47
C LEU A 30 -1.08 -10.25 12.93
N LYS A 31 -1.80 -9.16 13.20
CA LYS A 31 -1.48 -7.83 12.70
C LYS A 31 -0.49 -7.16 13.63
N MET A 32 0.65 -6.79 13.07
CA MET A 32 1.66 -6.04 13.80
C MET A 32 1.15 -4.63 14.15
N PRO A 33 1.52 -4.05 15.31
CA PRO A 33 1.12 -2.71 15.69
C PRO A 33 1.60 -1.66 14.69
N ARG A 34 0.87 -0.53 14.61
CA ARG A 34 1.25 0.59 13.74
C ARG A 34 2.61 1.15 14.20
N GLY A 35 3.49 1.48 13.25
CA GLY A 35 4.82 2.07 13.54
C GLY A 35 6.00 1.10 13.48
N TYR A 36 5.77 -0.21 13.63
CA TYR A 36 6.82 -1.25 13.64
C TYR A 36 7.46 -1.54 12.26
N GLY A 37 7.19 -0.70 11.25
CA GLY A 37 7.75 -0.86 9.91
C GLY A 37 9.28 -0.79 9.90
N TRP A 38 9.87 0.04 10.77
CA TRP A 38 11.31 0.17 10.95
C TRP A 38 11.95 -1.09 11.51
N ILE A 39 11.31 -1.72 12.50
CA ILE A 39 11.82 -2.94 13.16
C ILE A 39 11.75 -4.14 12.20
N ARG A 40 10.66 -4.27 11.43
CA ARG A 40 10.50 -5.44 10.54
C ARG A 40 11.37 -5.37 9.29
N ASN A 41 11.41 -4.21 8.63
CA ASN A 41 12.23 -4.04 7.42
C ASN A 41 12.45 -2.54 7.17
N PRO A 42 13.55 -1.97 7.70
CA PRO A 42 13.78 -0.52 7.64
C PRO A 42 13.98 -0.03 6.20
N LYS A 43 14.75 -0.76 5.38
CA LYS A 43 15.01 -0.42 3.97
C LYS A 43 13.71 -0.32 3.17
N LYS A 44 12.84 -1.32 3.30
CA LYS A 44 11.54 -1.34 2.61
C LYS A 44 10.59 -0.27 3.13
N TYR A 45 10.61 0.01 4.43
CA TYR A 45 9.79 1.06 5.02
C TYR A 45 10.18 2.44 4.48
N VAL A 46 11.48 2.78 4.48
CA VAL A 46 12.00 4.04 3.94
C VAL A 46 11.65 4.19 2.46
N TYR A 47 11.90 3.16 1.66
CA TYR A 47 11.56 3.16 0.23
C TYR A 47 10.07 3.43 -0.01
N ASN A 48 9.19 2.73 0.71
CA ASN A 48 7.74 2.91 0.58
C ASN A 48 7.28 4.28 1.08
N LYS A 49 7.93 4.84 2.10
CA LYS A 49 7.62 6.18 2.62
C LYS A 49 7.95 7.25 1.57
N ALA A 50 9.13 7.17 0.98
CA ALA A 50 9.53 8.06 -0.11
C ALA A 50 8.61 7.88 -1.34
N TYR A 51 8.43 6.65 -1.82
CA TYR A 51 7.54 6.34 -2.95
C TYR A 51 6.10 6.83 -2.74
N ASN A 52 5.57 6.70 -1.51
CA ASN A 52 4.21 7.15 -1.23
C ASN A 52 4.07 8.68 -1.19
N ARG A 53 5.14 9.41 -0.89
CA ARG A 53 5.18 10.88 -0.90
C ARG A 53 5.37 11.42 -2.31
N THR A 54 6.19 10.78 -3.12
CA THR A 54 6.57 11.26 -4.46
C THR A 54 5.60 10.84 -5.56
N SER A 55 4.66 9.92 -5.29
CA SER A 55 3.72 9.41 -6.29
C SER A 55 2.25 9.50 -5.86
N PHE A 56 1.37 9.86 -6.78
CA PHE A 56 -0.09 10.02 -6.54
C PHE A 56 -0.92 8.98 -7.30
N ASP A 57 -2.09 8.63 -6.75
CA ASP A 57 -3.04 7.66 -7.33
C ASP A 57 -4.25 8.39 -7.92
N ILE A 58 -4.48 8.25 -9.22
CA ILE A 58 -5.62 8.84 -9.94
C ILE A 58 -6.94 8.39 -9.34
N PHE A 59 -7.10 7.14 -8.91
CA PHE A 59 -8.35 6.69 -8.31
C PHE A 59 -8.64 7.37 -6.98
N LYS A 60 -7.60 7.81 -6.26
CA LYS A 60 -7.75 8.58 -5.03
C LYS A 60 -8.19 10.01 -5.33
N VAL A 61 -7.65 10.61 -6.39
CA VAL A 61 -8.03 11.95 -6.86
C VAL A 61 -9.47 11.93 -7.40
N LEU A 62 -9.79 10.97 -8.27
CA LEU A 62 -11.13 10.79 -8.82
C LEU A 62 -12.17 10.57 -7.72
N LYS A 63 -11.88 9.71 -6.73
CA LYS A 63 -12.77 9.52 -5.56
C LYS A 63 -12.98 10.81 -4.75
N LYS A 64 -12.02 11.73 -4.72
CA LYS A 64 -12.14 13.01 -4.01
C LYS A 64 -12.99 14.01 -4.80
N LEU A 65 -13.02 13.90 -6.13
CA LEU A 65 -13.80 14.76 -7.02
C LEU A 65 -15.28 14.38 -7.07
N PHE A 66 -15.60 13.08 -6.98
CA PHE A 66 -16.98 12.56 -7.00
C PHE A 66 -17.54 12.26 -5.60
N LYS A 67 -17.03 12.94 -4.57
CA LYS A 67 -17.57 12.86 -3.20
C LYS A 67 -18.30 14.15 -2.86
#